data_AF-A0A6A5YZM8-F1
#
_entry.id   AF-A0A6A5YZM8-F1
#
_cell.length_a   1.000
_cell.length_b   1.000
_cell.length_c   1.000
_cell.angle_alpha   90.00
_cell.angle_beta   90.00
_cell.angle_gamma   90.00
#
_symmetry.space_group_name_H-M   'P 1'
#
loop_
_entity.id
_entity.type
_entity.pdbx_description
1 polymer ?
#
loop_
_entity_poly.entity_id
_entity_poly.type
_entity_poly.pdbx_seq_one_letter_code
_entity_poly.pdbx_strand_id
1 'polypeptide(L)'
;MEKLRHETCVAKNGKTIESIVRRNIKLKILNPTAVARGAVLRALSKSDGPERFSQCSYGLSLKEPYMPEEYEAHRNATAKIDDDDGCWYVERTIDWKINKGSQVPNGHEIKFLVRQTFAHRRRKLGCTVDLYVSDKEHKSHYPLKHASNKGTELARKISLDWTILKKSKRFQPEMPLEDSVYKGQANRMYWAVYYDVVLILEGRNPRYEARWPSSPDLRAGEEQQVYEQGQICVAAAFKPGIE
;
A
#
# COMPACT_ATOMS: atom_id res chain seq x y z
N MET A 1 32.53 11.60 63.46
CA MET A 1 33.08 10.26 63.18
C MET A 1 32.65 9.90 61.76
N GLU A 2 33.50 10.14 60.77
CA GLU A 2 34.53 9.20 60.27
C GLU A 2 33.88 8.20 59.29
N LYS A 3 33.86 8.53 57.99
CA LYS A 3 34.80 8.10 56.93
C LYS A 3 34.76 6.59 56.64
N LEU A 4 34.63 6.26 55.35
CA LEU A 4 35.41 5.30 54.53
C LEU A 4 34.50 4.82 53.37
N ARG A 5 34.89 4.67 52.10
CA ARG A 5 36.11 4.98 51.35
C ARG A 5 35.73 4.89 49.86
N HIS A 6 36.25 5.81 49.05
CA HIS A 6 36.43 5.61 47.61
C HIS A 6 37.64 4.72 47.39
N GLU A 7 37.55 3.78 46.44
CA GLU A 7 38.70 3.31 45.68
C GLU A 7 38.52 3.74 44.22
N THR A 8 39.31 4.73 43.83
CA THR A 8 39.44 5.20 42.45
C THR A 8 40.74 4.61 41.91
N CYS A 9 40.65 3.72 40.93
CA CYS A 9 41.81 3.32 40.14
C CYS A 9 42.24 4.50 39.26
N VAL A 10 43.36 5.14 39.63
CA VAL A 10 43.98 6.24 38.88
C VAL A 10 44.84 5.64 37.77
N ALA A 11 44.41 5.81 36.52
CA ALA A 11 45.28 5.63 35.37
C ALA A 11 46.29 6.79 35.33
N LYS A 12 47.58 6.44 35.37
CA LYS A 12 48.73 7.34 35.25
C LYS A 12 48.72 8.02 33.89
N ASN A 13 48.07 9.18 33.80
CA ASN A 13 48.33 10.33 32.93
C ASN A 13 47.06 11.18 32.87
N GLY A 14 46.91 12.06 33.86
CA GLY A 14 45.75 12.89 34.20
C GLY A 14 45.04 13.60 33.04
N LYS A 15 44.19 12.87 32.30
CA LYS A 15 43.13 13.41 31.45
C LYS A 15 41.89 12.52 31.58
N THR A 16 40.86 13.07 32.21
CA THR A 16 39.52 12.47 32.30
C THR A 16 38.91 12.34 30.90
N ILE A 17 38.12 11.28 30.66
CA ILE A 17 37.45 10.95 29.38
C ILE A 17 36.59 12.11 28.84
N GLU A 18 36.14 13.02 29.70
CA GLU A 18 35.43 14.25 29.32
C GLU A 18 36.25 15.21 28.43
N SER A 19 37.58 15.09 28.41
CA SER A 19 38.46 15.95 27.61
C SER A 19 38.56 15.54 26.13
N ILE A 20 38.12 14.33 25.75
CA ILE A 20 38.21 13.83 24.37
C ILE A 20 36.94 14.18 23.56
N VAL A 21 35.81 14.45 24.21
CA VAL A 21 34.55 14.83 23.53
C VAL A 21 34.51 16.32 23.16
N ARG A 22 35.43 17.15 23.66
CA ARG A 22 35.48 18.60 23.40
C ARG A 22 36.43 19.02 22.26
N ARG A 23 36.71 18.15 21.29
CA ARG A 23 37.34 18.57 20.02
C ARG A 23 36.29 19.08 19.05
N ASN A 24 36.01 20.38 19.16
CA ASN A 24 35.65 21.32 18.10
C ASN A 24 35.13 20.73 16.79
N ILE A 25 33.87 20.30 16.77
CA ILE A 25 33.00 20.72 15.67
C ILE A 25 32.29 21.96 16.20
N LYS A 26 32.86 23.14 15.91
CA LYS A 26 32.08 24.37 15.88
C LYS A 26 31.02 24.16 14.80
N LEU A 27 29.90 23.54 15.15
CA LEU A 27 28.64 23.78 14.48
C LEU A 27 28.41 25.27 14.70
N LYS A 28 28.82 26.08 13.71
CA LYS A 28 28.25 27.41 13.55
C LYS A 28 26.75 27.17 13.63
N ILE A 29 26.12 27.62 14.71
CA ILE A 29 24.69 27.81 14.74
C ILE A 29 24.47 28.91 13.71
N LEU A 30 24.37 28.53 12.43
CA LEU A 30 23.75 29.38 11.43
C LEU A 30 22.38 29.63 12.03
N ASN A 31 22.06 30.88 12.36
CA ASN A 31 20.67 31.26 12.52
C ASN A 31 20.01 30.93 11.19
N PRO A 32 19.26 29.81 11.08
CA PRO A 32 18.65 29.49 9.82
C PRO A 32 17.68 30.64 9.57
N THR A 33 17.72 31.18 8.35
CA THR A 33 16.77 32.22 7.95
C THR A 33 15.35 31.74 8.25
N ALA A 34 14.39 32.65 8.43
CA ALA A 34 12.99 32.26 8.64
C ALA A 34 12.51 31.27 7.56
N VAL A 35 13.01 31.42 6.32
CA VAL A 35 12.81 30.48 5.21
C VAL A 35 13.39 29.08 5.50
N ALA A 36 14.63 28.99 6.01
CA ALA A 36 15.24 27.71 6.38
C ALA A 36 14.55 27.04 7.57
N ARG A 37 14.11 27.82 8.57
CA ARG A 37 13.32 27.30 9.71
C ARG A 37 11.95 26.83 9.26
N GLY A 38 11.27 27.61 8.41
CA GLY A 38 9.99 27.24 7.79
C GLY A 38 10.12 25.99 6.92
N ALA A 39 11.20 25.86 6.15
CA ALA A 39 11.48 24.66 5.36
C ALA A 39 11.73 23.43 6.24
N VAL A 40 12.46 23.57 7.35
CA VAL A 40 12.67 22.49 8.32
C VAL A 40 11.37 22.12 9.04
N LEU A 41 10.59 23.09 9.52
CA LEU A 41 9.29 22.86 10.15
C LEU A 41 8.31 22.20 9.17
N ARG A 42 8.32 22.60 7.89
CA ARG A 42 7.52 21.96 6.84
C ARG A 42 8.01 20.56 6.48
N ALA A 43 9.32 20.32 6.54
CA ALA A 43 9.87 18.98 6.34
C ALA A 43 9.54 18.04 7.51
N LEU A 44 9.44 18.58 8.73
CA LEU A 44 9.08 17.87 9.95
C LEU A 44 7.56 17.64 10.07
N SER A 45 6.73 18.63 9.69
CA SER A 45 5.27 18.53 9.68
C SER A 45 4.76 18.28 8.26
N LYS A 46 4.96 17.05 7.77
CA LYS A 46 4.39 16.61 6.50
C LYS A 46 2.91 16.26 6.59
N SER A 47 2.38 16.01 7.79
CA SER A 47 0.97 15.68 7.99
C SER A 47 0.04 16.89 7.81
N ASP A 48 0.51 18.09 8.15
CA ASP A 48 -0.27 19.34 8.12
C ASP A 48 0.00 20.15 6.83
N GLY A 49 0.02 19.44 5.70
CA GLY A 49 0.19 20.09 4.39
C GLY A 49 -1.14 20.45 3.75
N PRO A 50 -1.18 21.49 2.89
CA PRO A 50 -2.39 21.94 2.23
C PRO A 50 -2.93 20.79 1.38
N GLU A 51 -4.26 20.76 1.31
CA GLU A 51 -5.01 19.88 0.45
C GLU A 51 -4.56 20.03 -1.00
N ARG A 52 -4.74 18.98 -1.78
CA ARG A 52 -4.24 18.94 -3.16
C ARG A 52 -5.28 18.38 -4.09
N PHE A 53 -5.21 18.81 -5.34
CA PHE A 53 -6.02 18.24 -6.41
C PHE A 53 -5.15 17.30 -7.25
N SER A 54 -5.61 16.06 -7.39
CA SER A 54 -4.92 15.08 -8.24
C SER A 54 -4.92 15.57 -9.69
N GLN A 55 -3.77 15.56 -10.37
CA GLN A 55 -3.67 15.83 -11.80
C GLN A 55 -3.91 14.58 -12.65
N CYS A 56 -3.82 13.41 -12.03
CA CYS A 56 -3.99 12.12 -12.67
C CYS A 56 -5.00 11.26 -11.88
N SER A 57 -5.59 10.30 -12.56
CA SER A 57 -6.35 9.22 -11.92
C SER A 57 -5.43 8.07 -11.59
N TYR A 58 -5.74 7.33 -10.52
CA TYR A 58 -5.02 6.14 -10.10
C TYR A 58 -5.99 5.00 -9.80
N GLY A 59 -5.67 3.82 -10.32
CA GLY A 59 -6.49 2.64 -10.13
C GLY A 59 -5.70 1.34 -10.23
N LEU A 60 -6.20 0.30 -9.58
CA LEU A 60 -5.62 -1.05 -9.66
C LEU A 60 -6.41 -1.90 -10.64
N SER A 61 -5.68 -2.70 -11.43
CA SER A 61 -6.30 -3.76 -12.21
C SER A 61 -6.57 -4.96 -11.33
N LEU A 62 -7.84 -5.32 -11.19
CA LEU A 62 -8.34 -6.39 -10.34
C LEU A 62 -9.00 -7.49 -11.16
N LYS A 63 -9.23 -8.62 -10.48
CA LYS A 63 -10.14 -9.68 -10.91
C LYS A 63 -11.38 -9.54 -10.04
N GLU A 64 -12.49 -9.13 -10.62
CA GLU A 64 -13.72 -8.80 -9.88
C GLU A 64 -14.80 -9.86 -10.10
N PRO A 65 -15.55 -10.27 -9.06
CA PRO A 65 -16.69 -11.15 -9.24
C PRO A 65 -17.68 -10.58 -10.27
N TYR A 66 -18.24 -11.44 -11.12
CA TYR A 66 -19.18 -11.03 -12.15
C TYR A 66 -20.53 -10.64 -11.54
N MET A 67 -20.68 -9.34 -11.28
CA MET A 67 -21.88 -8.73 -10.68
C MET A 67 -22.54 -7.71 -11.63
N PRO A 68 -23.25 -8.14 -12.69
CA PRO A 68 -23.87 -7.25 -13.70
C PRO A 68 -25.04 -6.40 -13.17
N GLU A 69 -25.62 -6.80 -12.04
CA GLU A 69 -26.67 -6.04 -11.36
C GLU A 69 -26.12 -4.86 -10.56
N GLU A 70 -24.90 -5.01 -10.01
CA GLU A 70 -24.23 -3.97 -9.23
C GLU A 70 -23.38 -3.04 -10.11
N TYR A 71 -22.66 -3.62 -11.07
CA TYR A 71 -21.74 -2.87 -11.94
C TYR A 71 -22.24 -2.90 -13.39
N GLU A 72 -22.66 -1.74 -13.89
CA GLU A 72 -23.03 -1.55 -15.31
C GLU A 72 -21.92 -2.04 -16.25
N ALA A 73 -20.66 -1.80 -15.87
CA ALA A 73 -19.48 -2.21 -16.61
C ALA A 73 -19.39 -3.73 -16.85
N HIS A 74 -20.01 -4.54 -15.99
CA HIS A 74 -20.00 -5.99 -16.11
C HIS A 74 -21.02 -6.50 -17.13
N ARG A 75 -22.15 -5.80 -17.35
CA ARG A 75 -23.25 -6.29 -18.21
C ARG A 75 -22.82 -6.70 -19.62
N ASN A 76 -21.83 -5.99 -20.17
CA ASN A 76 -21.28 -6.23 -21.51
C ASN A 76 -19.84 -6.78 -21.47
N ALA A 77 -19.31 -7.07 -20.30
CA ALA A 77 -17.97 -7.62 -20.15
C ALA A 77 -17.99 -9.15 -20.32
N THR A 78 -16.89 -9.70 -20.86
CA THR A 78 -16.71 -11.15 -20.93
C THR A 78 -16.34 -11.70 -19.56
N ALA A 79 -17.28 -12.40 -18.92
CA ALA A 79 -17.03 -13.14 -17.70
C ALA A 79 -16.40 -14.51 -17.99
N LYS A 80 -15.58 -14.99 -17.07
CA LYS A 80 -14.97 -16.33 -17.12
C LYS A 80 -15.04 -17.01 -15.76
N ILE A 81 -15.12 -18.33 -15.76
CA ILE A 81 -14.99 -19.14 -14.55
C ILE A 81 -13.51 -19.17 -14.16
N ASP A 82 -13.21 -18.88 -12.89
CA ASP A 82 -11.88 -19.05 -12.33
C ASP A 82 -11.59 -20.52 -12.04
N ASP A 83 -10.43 -21.01 -12.48
CA ASP A 83 -10.08 -22.43 -12.33
C ASP A 83 -9.83 -22.83 -10.87
N ASP A 84 -9.46 -21.87 -10.01
CA ASP A 84 -9.10 -22.14 -8.63
C ASP A 84 -10.34 -22.24 -7.73
N ASP A 85 -11.27 -21.28 -7.82
CA ASP A 85 -12.46 -21.24 -6.95
C ASP A 85 -13.79 -21.59 -7.64
N GLY A 86 -13.83 -21.63 -8.98
CA GLY A 86 -15.02 -21.98 -9.76
C GLY A 86 -16.09 -20.89 -9.84
N CYS A 87 -15.81 -19.66 -9.41
CA CYS A 87 -16.74 -18.53 -9.49
C CYS A 87 -16.53 -17.75 -10.80
N TRP A 88 -17.53 -16.96 -11.19
CA TRP A 88 -17.47 -16.11 -12.38
C TRP A 88 -16.80 -14.77 -12.09
N TYR A 89 -15.84 -14.36 -12.93
CA TYR A 89 -15.11 -13.11 -12.81
C TYR A 89 -15.04 -12.34 -14.12
N VAL A 90 -14.94 -11.02 -14.00
CA VAL A 90 -14.41 -10.15 -15.05
C VAL A 90 -12.93 -9.92 -14.76
N GLU A 91 -12.08 -10.30 -15.71
CA GLU A 91 -10.63 -10.15 -15.55
C GLU A 91 -10.16 -8.75 -15.96
N ARG A 92 -9.15 -8.24 -15.24
CA ARG A 92 -8.43 -7.01 -15.57
C ARG A 92 -9.36 -5.80 -15.68
N THR A 93 -10.33 -5.70 -14.77
CA THR A 93 -11.11 -4.47 -14.54
C THR A 93 -10.25 -3.48 -13.78
N ILE A 94 -10.42 -2.18 -14.01
CA ILE A 94 -9.71 -1.16 -13.22
C ILE A 94 -10.67 -0.55 -12.22
N ASP A 95 -10.32 -0.64 -10.94
CA ASP A 95 -10.96 0.15 -9.89
C ASP A 95 -10.19 1.47 -9.73
N TRP A 96 -10.78 2.59 -10.16
CA TRP A 96 -10.25 3.94 -10.03
C TRP A 96 -10.71 4.59 -8.73
N LYS A 97 -9.84 4.64 -7.72
CA LYS A 97 -10.15 5.28 -6.42
C LYS A 97 -9.70 6.73 -6.32
N ILE A 98 -8.78 7.15 -7.19
CA ILE A 98 -8.42 8.56 -7.35
C ILE A 98 -8.77 8.94 -8.77
N ASN A 99 -9.57 9.99 -8.91
CA ASN A 99 -9.84 10.58 -10.20
C ASN A 99 -9.12 11.92 -10.32
N LYS A 100 -8.69 12.26 -11.54
CA LYS A 100 -8.18 13.59 -11.84
C LYS A 100 -9.18 14.66 -11.37
N GLY A 101 -8.66 15.69 -10.72
CA GLY A 101 -9.44 16.77 -10.13
C GLY A 101 -10.03 16.43 -8.76
N SER A 102 -9.88 15.20 -8.24
CA SER A 102 -10.31 14.89 -6.89
C SER A 102 -9.39 15.55 -5.86
N GLN A 103 -9.98 16.06 -4.79
CA GLN A 103 -9.27 16.52 -3.62
C GLN A 103 -8.69 15.32 -2.89
N VAL A 104 -7.40 15.38 -2.55
CA VAL A 104 -6.70 14.36 -1.79
C VAL A 104 -6.12 15.03 -0.55
N PRO A 105 -6.58 14.66 0.66
CA PRO A 105 -5.96 15.11 1.89
C PRO A 105 -4.51 14.62 1.98
N ASN A 106 -3.67 15.38 2.67
CA ASN A 106 -2.27 15.00 2.79
C ASN A 106 -2.09 13.82 3.76
N GLY A 107 -1.22 12.87 3.42
CA GLY A 107 -1.06 11.63 4.19
C GLY A 107 -2.28 10.71 4.11
N HIS A 108 -3.20 10.95 3.17
CA HIS A 108 -4.38 10.13 3.00
C HIS A 108 -4.01 8.76 2.44
N GLU A 109 -4.56 7.73 3.08
CA GLU A 109 -4.44 6.34 2.66
C GLU A 109 -5.66 5.93 1.86
N ILE A 110 -5.44 5.48 0.64
CA ILE A 110 -6.49 4.98 -0.24
C ILE A 110 -6.30 3.47 -0.36
N LYS A 111 -7.25 2.73 0.19
CA LYS A 111 -7.18 1.27 0.29
C LYS A 111 -7.92 0.63 -0.87
N PHE A 112 -7.30 -0.31 -1.54
CA PHE A 112 -7.91 -1.23 -2.50
C PHE A 112 -8.00 -2.61 -1.86
N LEU A 113 -9.21 -3.15 -1.74
CA LEU A 113 -9.40 -4.51 -1.25
C LEU A 113 -9.13 -5.47 -2.40
N VAL A 114 -8.14 -6.35 -2.24
CA VAL A 114 -7.74 -7.29 -3.27
C VAL A 114 -7.97 -8.71 -2.79
N ARG A 115 -8.63 -9.50 -3.64
CA ARG A 115 -8.83 -10.94 -3.45
C ARG A 115 -8.00 -11.70 -4.49
N GLN A 116 -7.14 -12.58 -4.04
CA GLN A 116 -6.36 -13.47 -4.90
C GLN A 116 -6.60 -14.93 -4.55
N THR A 117 -6.97 -15.73 -5.53
CA THR A 117 -7.15 -17.18 -5.42
C THR A 117 -5.96 -17.95 -5.96
N PHE A 118 -5.75 -19.15 -5.41
CA PHE A 118 -4.73 -20.11 -5.84
C PHE A 118 -5.21 -21.54 -5.61
N ALA A 119 -4.93 -22.45 -6.54
CA ALA A 119 -5.17 -23.89 -6.34
C ALA A 119 -4.59 -24.43 -5.02
N HIS A 120 -5.32 -25.30 -4.33
CA HIS A 120 -4.90 -25.86 -3.04
C HIS A 120 -3.51 -26.52 -3.08
N ARG A 121 -3.22 -27.27 -4.15
CA ARG A 121 -1.94 -27.98 -4.35
C ARG A 121 -0.76 -27.08 -4.74
N ARG A 122 -1.00 -25.80 -5.03
CA ARG A 122 0.04 -24.88 -5.50
C ARG A 122 1.06 -24.63 -4.39
N ARG A 123 2.35 -24.87 -4.66
CA ARG A 123 3.41 -24.70 -3.65
C ARG A 123 3.72 -23.23 -3.35
N LYS A 124 3.76 -22.38 -4.38
CA LYS A 124 4.07 -20.95 -4.26
C LYS A 124 2.85 -20.09 -4.58
N LEU A 125 2.51 -19.17 -3.68
CA LEU A 125 1.38 -18.25 -3.79
C LEU A 125 1.80 -16.87 -4.28
N GLY A 126 2.51 -16.83 -5.39
CA GLY A 126 2.95 -15.59 -6.02
C GLY A 126 1.88 -14.99 -6.93
N CYS A 127 1.65 -13.68 -6.83
CA CYS A 127 0.75 -12.93 -7.71
C CYS A 127 1.31 -11.55 -8.07
N THR A 128 0.69 -10.90 -9.06
CA THR A 128 1.03 -9.54 -9.48
C THR A 128 -0.23 -8.72 -9.57
N VAL A 129 -0.19 -7.49 -9.05
CA VAL A 129 -1.24 -6.49 -9.22
C VAL A 129 -0.67 -5.31 -10.01
N ASP A 130 -1.36 -4.89 -11.05
CA ASP A 130 -0.95 -3.78 -11.89
C ASP A 130 -1.62 -2.49 -11.40
N LEU A 131 -0.82 -1.48 -11.09
CA LEU A 131 -1.26 -0.11 -10.83
C LEU A 131 -1.18 0.73 -12.09
N TYR A 132 -2.28 1.40 -12.39
CA TYR A 132 -2.45 2.24 -13.57
C TYR A 132 -2.61 3.71 -13.21
N VAL A 133 -2.19 4.57 -14.13
CA VAL A 133 -2.30 6.03 -14.06
C VAL A 133 -2.93 6.57 -15.35
N SER A 134 -3.61 7.71 -15.29
CA SER A 134 -4.13 8.39 -16.48
C SER A 134 -4.32 9.88 -16.25
N ASP A 135 -4.16 10.68 -17.31
CA ASP A 135 -4.45 12.13 -17.30
C ASP A 135 -5.93 12.47 -17.50
N LYS A 136 -6.82 11.47 -17.43
CA LYS A 136 -8.27 11.62 -17.59
C LYS A 136 -9.00 11.05 -16.40
N GLU A 137 -10.23 11.50 -16.19
CA GLU A 137 -11.18 10.88 -15.27
C GLU A 137 -11.72 9.58 -15.87
N HIS A 138 -11.92 8.57 -15.02
CA HIS A 138 -12.39 7.25 -15.43
C HIS A 138 -13.48 6.71 -14.49
N LYS A 139 -14.37 5.89 -15.06
CA LYS A 139 -15.31 5.07 -14.29
C LYS A 139 -14.65 3.73 -13.93
N SER A 140 -14.83 3.27 -12.70
CA SER A 140 -14.35 1.96 -12.23
C SER A 140 -15.06 0.77 -12.90
N HIS A 141 -14.53 -0.44 -12.68
CA HIS A 141 -15.11 -1.75 -13.05
C HIS A 141 -15.10 -2.07 -14.54
N TYR A 142 -14.68 -1.12 -15.39
CA TYR A 142 -14.51 -1.40 -16.81
C TYR A 142 -13.23 -2.22 -17.06
N PRO A 143 -13.27 -3.23 -17.95
CA PRO A 143 -12.08 -3.95 -18.40
C PRO A 143 -11.01 -3.00 -18.96
N LEU A 144 -9.73 -3.31 -18.78
CA LEU A 144 -8.61 -2.48 -19.23
C LEU A 144 -8.67 -2.10 -20.71
N LYS A 145 -9.16 -3.00 -21.58
CA LYS A 145 -9.29 -2.74 -23.03
C LYS A 145 -10.55 -1.98 -23.43
N HIS A 146 -11.43 -1.67 -22.49
CA HIS A 146 -12.67 -0.94 -22.75
C HIS A 146 -12.37 0.52 -23.10
N ALA A 147 -13.22 1.13 -23.94
CA ALA A 147 -13.07 2.53 -24.35
C ALA A 147 -13.03 3.52 -23.16
N SER A 148 -13.74 3.19 -22.07
CA SER A 148 -13.72 3.95 -20.81
C SER A 148 -12.31 4.06 -20.19
N ASN A 149 -11.39 3.15 -20.48
CA ASN A 149 -10.01 3.15 -19.96
C ASN A 149 -8.98 3.61 -21.02
N LYS A 150 -9.42 4.35 -22.05
CA LYS A 150 -8.53 4.84 -23.11
C LYS A 150 -7.61 5.97 -22.62
N GLY A 151 -6.30 5.76 -22.77
CA GLY A 151 -5.26 6.70 -22.33
C GLY A 151 -4.65 6.34 -20.98
N THR A 152 -5.00 5.18 -20.44
CA THR A 152 -4.43 4.63 -19.23
C THR A 152 -3.04 4.01 -19.49
N GLU A 153 -2.10 4.28 -18.60
CA GLU A 153 -0.73 3.79 -18.64
C GLU A 153 -0.39 2.96 -17.41
N LEU A 154 0.43 1.93 -17.58
CA LEU A 154 0.91 1.11 -16.46
C LEU A 154 1.94 1.90 -15.65
N ALA A 155 1.59 2.28 -14.43
CA ALA A 155 2.50 2.97 -13.51
C ALA A 155 3.45 2.00 -12.81
N ARG A 156 2.94 0.83 -12.37
CA ARG A 156 3.72 -0.14 -11.59
C ARG A 156 3.14 -1.55 -11.67
N LYS A 157 4.01 -2.56 -11.63
CA LYS A 157 3.65 -3.94 -11.29
C LYS A 157 4.07 -4.23 -9.86
N ILE A 158 3.12 -4.59 -9.01
CA ILE A 158 3.34 -4.94 -7.60
C ILE A 158 3.39 -6.47 -7.53
N SER A 159 4.56 -7.03 -7.21
CA SER A 159 4.74 -8.49 -7.12
C SER A 159 4.70 -8.92 -5.66
N LEU A 160 3.90 -9.94 -5.37
CA LEU A 160 3.63 -10.40 -4.01
C LEU A 160 3.84 -11.91 -3.92
N ASP A 161 4.34 -12.38 -2.78
CA ASP A 161 4.43 -13.81 -2.47
C ASP A 161 3.82 -14.12 -1.11
N TRP A 162 2.64 -14.74 -1.15
CA TRP A 162 1.87 -15.10 0.03
C TRP A 162 2.24 -16.49 0.59
N THR A 163 3.28 -17.14 0.06
CA THR A 163 3.67 -18.49 0.49
C THR A 163 3.98 -18.57 1.98
N ILE A 164 4.51 -17.48 2.56
CA ILE A 164 4.80 -17.41 4.00
C ILE A 164 3.54 -17.57 4.86
N LEU A 165 2.37 -17.15 4.37
CA LEU A 165 1.10 -17.26 5.09
C LEU A 165 0.71 -18.72 5.33
N LYS A 166 1.15 -19.67 4.48
CA LYS A 166 0.87 -21.11 4.69
C LYS A 166 1.44 -21.67 6.00
N LYS A 167 2.41 -20.99 6.60
CA LYS A 167 2.96 -21.35 7.91
C LYS A 167 2.09 -20.85 9.07
N SER A 168 1.19 -19.91 8.80
CA SER A 168 0.25 -19.36 9.78
C SER A 168 -0.94 -20.28 9.96
N LYS A 169 -1.35 -20.50 11.22
CA LYS A 169 -2.59 -21.24 11.53
C LYS A 169 -3.86 -20.53 11.08
N ARG A 170 -3.77 -19.21 10.83
CA ARG A 170 -4.91 -18.38 10.41
C ARG A 170 -5.23 -18.51 8.93
N PHE A 171 -4.23 -18.80 8.12
CA PHE A 171 -4.41 -18.91 6.69
C PHE A 171 -4.68 -20.38 6.35
N GLN A 172 -5.93 -20.67 6.03
CA GLN A 172 -6.39 -22.03 5.73
C GLN A 172 -7.05 -22.05 4.35
N PRO A 173 -7.05 -23.21 3.66
CA PRO A 173 -7.80 -23.35 2.42
C PRO A 173 -9.30 -23.15 2.68
N GLU A 174 -9.96 -22.54 1.71
CA GLU A 174 -11.41 -22.36 1.69
C GLU A 174 -12.08 -23.47 0.87
N MET A 175 -13.33 -23.76 1.21
CA MET A 175 -14.21 -24.56 0.37
C MET A 175 -14.77 -23.72 -0.78
N PRO A 176 -15.08 -24.33 -1.94
CA PRO A 176 -15.82 -23.65 -3.00
C PRO A 176 -17.08 -22.95 -2.45
N LEU A 177 -17.26 -21.70 -2.88
CA LEU A 177 -18.42 -20.89 -2.50
C LEU A 177 -19.73 -21.49 -3.04
N GLU A 178 -20.85 -21.04 -2.48
CA GLU A 178 -22.18 -21.54 -2.84
C GLU A 178 -22.59 -21.20 -4.28
N ASP A 179 -22.04 -20.15 -4.85
CA ASP A 179 -22.24 -19.71 -6.24
C ASP A 179 -21.19 -20.29 -7.21
N SER A 180 -20.24 -21.09 -6.70
CA SER A 180 -19.21 -21.75 -7.51
C SER A 180 -19.76 -22.97 -8.26
N VAL A 181 -19.23 -23.20 -9.47
CA VAL A 181 -19.48 -24.46 -10.21
C VAL A 181 -18.88 -25.69 -9.51
N TYR A 182 -18.00 -25.50 -8.53
CA TYR A 182 -17.40 -26.55 -7.70
C TYR A 182 -18.09 -26.71 -6.33
N LYS A 183 -19.25 -26.07 -6.11
CA LYS A 183 -20.01 -26.17 -4.86
C LYS A 183 -20.12 -27.61 -4.34
N GLY A 184 -19.85 -27.80 -3.06
CA GLY A 184 -19.91 -29.09 -2.37
C GLY A 184 -18.75 -30.06 -2.67
N GLN A 185 -17.81 -29.71 -3.56
CA GLN A 185 -16.68 -30.57 -3.89
C GLN A 185 -15.49 -30.33 -2.94
N ALA A 186 -15.39 -31.14 -1.88
CA ALA A 186 -14.32 -31.01 -0.88
C ALA A 186 -12.89 -31.16 -1.46
N ASN A 187 -12.72 -31.85 -2.58
CA ASN A 187 -11.43 -31.98 -3.27
C ASN A 187 -11.04 -30.73 -4.10
N ARG A 188 -11.92 -29.73 -4.19
CA ARG A 188 -11.74 -28.45 -4.90
C ARG A 188 -11.49 -27.27 -3.95
N MET A 189 -10.97 -27.54 -2.76
CA MET A 189 -10.49 -26.46 -1.89
C MET A 189 -9.45 -25.59 -2.63
N TYR A 190 -9.34 -24.34 -2.22
CA TYR A 190 -8.40 -23.37 -2.78
C TYR A 190 -7.86 -22.46 -1.68
N TRP A 191 -6.77 -21.75 -1.95
CA TRP A 191 -6.27 -20.70 -1.07
C TRP A 191 -6.83 -19.36 -1.54
N ALA A 192 -7.40 -18.56 -0.63
CA ALA A 192 -7.84 -17.20 -0.90
C ALA A 192 -7.11 -16.24 0.02
N VAL A 193 -6.43 -15.25 -0.54
CA VAL A 193 -5.81 -14.17 0.22
C VAL A 193 -6.60 -12.89 -0.01
N TYR A 194 -7.12 -12.32 1.06
CA TYR A 194 -7.70 -10.98 1.10
C TYR A 194 -6.70 -10.04 1.75
N TYR A 195 -6.30 -9.01 1.04
CA TYR A 195 -5.31 -8.05 1.50
C TYR A 195 -5.62 -6.66 0.95
N ASP A 196 -5.10 -5.64 1.60
CA ASP A 196 -5.23 -4.28 1.08
C ASP A 196 -3.97 -3.90 0.31
N VAL A 197 -4.14 -3.32 -0.88
CA VAL A 197 -3.11 -2.48 -1.46
C VAL A 197 -3.45 -1.05 -1.07
N VAL A 198 -2.58 -0.40 -0.31
CA VAL A 198 -2.78 0.95 0.20
C VAL A 198 -1.90 1.90 -0.58
N LEU A 199 -2.52 2.83 -1.30
CA LEU A 199 -1.85 3.95 -1.94
C LEU A 199 -1.80 5.11 -0.95
N ILE A 200 -0.59 5.55 -0.62
CA ILE A 200 -0.33 6.56 0.40
C ILE A 200 0.26 7.78 -0.28
N LEU A 201 -0.49 8.89 -0.22
CA LEU A 201 -0.13 10.12 -0.89
C LEU A 201 0.56 11.09 0.08
N GLU A 202 1.88 10.95 0.17
CA GLU A 202 2.75 11.82 0.96
C GLU A 202 3.65 12.66 0.06
N GLY A 203 3.47 13.99 0.08
CA GLY A 203 4.35 14.88 -0.67
C GLY A 203 4.21 14.74 -2.18
N ARG A 204 5.32 14.61 -2.92
CA ARG A 204 5.32 14.58 -4.40
C ARG A 204 5.33 13.17 -4.99
N ASN A 205 5.63 12.15 -4.18
CA ASN A 205 5.83 10.79 -4.65
C ASN A 205 4.85 9.88 -3.92
N PRO A 206 3.82 9.35 -4.61
CA PRO A 206 2.98 8.31 -4.05
C PRO A 206 3.83 7.10 -3.62
N ARG A 207 3.50 6.50 -2.48
CA ARG A 207 4.02 5.19 -2.08
C ARG A 207 2.88 4.20 -2.00
N TYR A 208 3.18 2.92 -2.14
CA TYR A 208 2.20 1.86 -1.95
C TYR A 208 2.70 0.87 -0.90
N GLU A 209 1.74 0.23 -0.22
CA GLU A 209 1.98 -0.89 0.68
C GLU A 209 0.96 -2.00 0.39
N ALA A 210 1.38 -3.26 0.38
CA ALA A 210 0.47 -4.39 0.42
C ALA A 210 0.40 -4.92 1.86
N ARG A 211 -0.79 -4.88 2.44
CA ARG A 211 -1.05 -5.10 3.85
C ARG A 211 -1.96 -6.31 4.05
N TRP A 212 -1.56 -7.23 4.92
CA TRP A 212 -2.37 -8.37 5.31
C TRP A 212 -2.41 -8.51 6.83
N PRO A 213 -3.55 -8.87 7.45
CA PRO A 213 -4.86 -9.16 6.83
C PRO A 213 -5.51 -7.94 6.16
N SER A 214 -6.53 -8.16 5.33
CA SER A 214 -7.35 -7.07 4.80
C SER A 214 -8.00 -6.27 5.94
N SER A 215 -8.28 -4.98 5.72
CA SER A 215 -8.92 -4.15 6.76
C SER A 215 -10.24 -4.73 7.29
N PRO A 216 -11.13 -5.30 6.44
CA PRO A 216 -12.34 -5.97 6.92
C PRO A 216 -12.08 -7.23 7.77
N ASP A 217 -10.97 -7.93 7.54
CA ASP A 217 -10.64 -9.18 8.26
C ASP A 217 -9.85 -8.96 9.55
N LEU A 218 -9.53 -7.71 9.91
CA LEU A 218 -8.81 -7.38 11.13
C LEU A 218 -9.64 -7.72 12.37
N ARG A 219 -9.01 -8.43 13.32
CA ARG A 219 -9.61 -8.70 14.63
C ARG A 219 -9.30 -7.57 15.60
N ALA A 220 -10.10 -7.44 16.67
CA ALA A 220 -9.85 -6.45 17.71
C ALA A 220 -8.43 -6.63 18.30
N GLY A 221 -7.66 -5.53 18.29
CA GLY A 221 -6.26 -5.52 18.77
C GLY A 221 -5.23 -6.05 17.77
N GLU A 222 -5.63 -6.38 16.54
CA GLU A 222 -4.71 -6.73 15.47
C GLU A 222 -4.38 -5.53 14.58
N GLU A 223 -3.14 -5.49 14.08
CA GLU A 223 -2.68 -4.53 13.10
C GLU A 223 -2.33 -5.24 11.78
N GLN A 224 -2.49 -4.54 10.66
CA GLN A 224 -2.06 -5.08 9.37
C GLN A 224 -0.54 -5.09 9.29
N GLN A 225 0.02 -6.17 8.75
CA GLN A 225 1.44 -6.29 8.46
C GLN A 225 1.71 -5.93 7.00
N VAL A 226 2.79 -5.21 6.75
CA VAL A 226 3.24 -4.85 5.39
C VAL A 226 4.08 -5.99 4.82
N TYR A 227 3.63 -6.57 3.71
CA TYR A 227 4.32 -7.66 3.01
C TYR A 227 5.12 -7.17 1.80
N GLU A 228 4.77 -6.03 1.23
CA GLU A 228 5.48 -5.40 0.13
C GLU A 228 5.24 -3.90 0.18
N GLN A 229 6.24 -3.10 -0.20
CA GLN A 229 6.10 -1.64 -0.29
C GLN A 229 6.99 -1.07 -1.37
N GLY A 230 6.61 0.08 -1.90
CA GLY A 230 7.41 0.77 -2.89
C GLY A 230 6.95 2.20 -3.15
N GLN A 231 7.65 2.88 -4.06
CA GLN A 231 7.30 4.23 -4.50
C GLN A 231 6.92 4.21 -5.98
N ILE A 232 6.03 5.13 -6.34
CA ILE A 232 5.60 5.35 -7.72
C ILE A 232 6.22 6.68 -8.15
N CYS A 233 7.13 6.62 -9.11
CA CYS A 233 7.78 7.81 -9.64
C CYS A 233 6.90 8.41 -10.75
N VAL A 234 5.86 9.16 -10.37
CA VAL A 234 5.09 9.98 -11.32
C VAL A 234 5.48 11.44 -11.12
N ALA A 235 6.34 11.95 -11.98
CA ALA A 235 6.69 13.37 -11.96
C ALA A 235 5.43 14.20 -12.26
N ALA A 236 5.06 15.11 -11.35
CA ALA A 236 4.01 16.15 -11.52
C ALA A 236 2.52 15.77 -11.33
N ALA A 237 2.20 14.80 -10.48
CA ALA A 237 0.81 14.33 -10.32
C ALA A 237 -0.15 15.16 -9.44
N PHE A 238 0.28 16.24 -8.78
CA PHE A 238 -0.59 16.99 -7.85
C PHE A 238 -0.40 18.50 -7.99
N LYS A 239 -1.50 19.25 -8.07
CA LYS A 239 -1.51 20.71 -7.92
C LYS A 239 -1.76 21.09 -6.46
N PRO A 240 -1.08 22.12 -5.93
CA PRO A 240 -1.43 22.69 -4.63
C PRO A 240 -2.90 23.14 -4.62
N GLY A 241 -3.61 22.88 -3.53
CA GLY A 241 -4.86 23.57 -3.23
C GLY A 241 -4.60 25.06 -2.98
N ILE A 242 -5.61 25.88 -3.22
CA ILE A 242 -5.58 27.30 -2.87
C ILE A 242 -6.10 27.40 -1.43
N GLU A 243 -5.34 28.06 -0.55
CA GLU A 243 -5.77 28.44 0.81
C GLU A 243 -6.88 29.50 0.78
#